data_AF-A0A661B3A2-F1
#
_entry.id   AF-A0A661B3A2-F1
#
_cell.length_a   1.000
_cell.length_b   1.000
_cell.length_c   1.000
_cell.angle_alpha   90.00
_cell.angle_beta   90.00
_cell.angle_gamma   90.00
#
_symmetry.space_group_name_H-M   'P 1'
#
loop_
_entity.id
_entity.type
_entity.pdbx_description
1 polymer ?
#
loop_
_entity_poly.entity_id
_entity_poly.type
_entity_poly.pdbx_seq_one_letter_code
_entity_poly.pdbx_strand_id
1 'polypeptide(L)'
;MLQKKIFIIFLAIHLVVPLFAQIPHTMNYQAKITDGSGTAITDADRVIAFFIYNVETGGSPIWAETLSINCKNGLFDVQLGEIHPIDLPFNEQYW
;
A
#
# COMPACT_ATOMS: atom_id res chain seq x y z
N MET A 1 -1.91 -22.88 47.35
CA MET A 1 -2.42 -21.55 46.95
C MET A 1 -1.40 -20.71 46.19
N LEU A 2 -0.12 -20.68 46.60
CA LEU A 2 0.92 -19.87 45.95
C LEU A 2 1.16 -20.23 44.47
N GLN A 3 1.20 -21.51 44.10
CA GLN A 3 1.43 -21.92 42.71
C GLN A 3 0.28 -21.53 41.76
N LYS A 4 -0.97 -21.53 42.22
CA LYS A 4 -2.11 -21.03 41.44
C LYS A 4 -1.99 -19.52 41.18
N LYS A 5 -1.50 -18.75 42.16
CA LYS A 5 -1.25 -17.31 42.00
C LYS A 5 -0.13 -17.03 40.99
N ILE A 6 0.96 -17.80 41.05
CA ILE A 6 2.07 -17.70 40.08
C ILE A 6 1.58 -18.02 38.66
N PHE A 7 0.78 -19.07 38.50
CA PHE A 7 0.19 -19.43 37.21
C PHE A 7 -0.72 -18.33 36.66
N ILE A 8 -1.58 -17.73 37.51
CA ILE A 8 -2.46 -16.62 37.13
C ILE A 8 -1.66 -15.38 36.72
N ILE A 9 -0.56 -15.07 37.41
CA ILE A 9 0.32 -13.95 37.07
C ILE A 9 1.00 -14.19 35.71
N PHE A 10 1.50 -15.41 35.46
CA PHE A 10 2.08 -15.78 34.16
C PHE A 10 1.08 -15.67 33.02
N LEU A 11 -0.16 -16.10 33.25
CA LEU A 11 -1.26 -16.01 32.28
C LEU A 11 -1.64 -14.54 32.02
N ALA A 12 -1.70 -13.70 33.06
CA ALA A 12 -2.00 -12.28 32.94
C ALA A 12 -0.91 -11.51 32.17
N ILE A 13 0.37 -11.88 32.31
CA ILE A 13 1.48 -11.28 31.55
C ILE A 13 1.40 -11.64 30.06
N HIS A 14 0.99 -12.86 29.71
CA HIS A 14 0.84 -13.28 28.30
C HIS A 14 -0.39 -12.68 27.60
N LEU A 15 -1.36 -12.14 28.35
CA LEU A 15 -2.54 -11.49 27.78
C LEU A 15 -2.30 -10.05 27.30
N VAL A 16 -1.12 -9.47 27.57
CA VAL A 16 -0.79 -8.07 27.24
C VAL A 16 0.24 -7.99 26.12
N VAL A 17 0.26 -8.95 25.18
CA VAL A 17 1.06 -8.76 23.97
C VAL A 17 0.47 -7.58 23.20
N PRO A 18 1.21 -6.47 22.99
CA PRO A 18 0.75 -5.43 22.09
C PRO A 18 0.66 -6.07 20.70
N LEU A 19 -0.56 -6.24 20.21
CA LEU A 19 -0.81 -6.45 18.79
C LEU A 19 -0.46 -5.13 18.10
N PHE A 20 0.81 -4.92 17.77
CA PHE A 20 1.17 -3.91 16.80
C PHE A 20 0.54 -4.34 15.48
N ALA A 21 -0.59 -3.73 15.13
CA ALA A 21 -1.09 -3.82 13.77
C ALA A 21 0.00 -3.22 12.89
N GLN A 22 0.65 -4.06 12.07
CA GLN A 22 1.65 -3.58 11.13
C GLN A 22 0.93 -2.63 10.15
N ILE A 23 1.45 -1.42 10.01
CA ILE A 23 0.97 -0.49 8.99
C ILE A 23 1.26 -1.16 7.63
N PRO A 24 0.26 -1.36 6.77
CA PRO A 24 0.50 -1.95 5.46
C PRO A 24 1.35 -0.98 4.63
N HIS A 25 2.57 -1.39 4.27
CA HIS A 25 3.46 -0.61 3.42
C HIS A 25 3.21 -0.83 1.92
N THR A 26 2.08 -1.48 1.60
CA THR A 26 1.69 -1.78 0.23
C THR A 26 0.21 -1.47 0.01
N MET A 27 -0.15 -1.09 -1.21
CA MET A 27 -1.52 -0.74 -1.59
C MET A 27 -1.91 -1.43 -2.90
N ASN A 28 -3.04 -2.14 -2.90
CA ASN A 28 -3.61 -2.67 -4.14
C ASN A 28 -4.21 -1.52 -4.96
N TYR A 29 -3.83 -1.42 -6.23
CA TYR A 29 -4.31 -0.40 -7.15
C TYR A 29 -4.81 -1.04 -8.44
N GLN A 30 -6.04 -0.70 -8.84
CA GLN A 30 -6.67 -1.17 -10.07
C GLN A 30 -7.06 0.02 -10.93
N ALA A 31 -6.79 -0.07 -12.23
CA ALA A 31 -7.15 1.00 -13.15
C ALA A 31 -7.48 0.48 -14.56
N LYS A 32 -8.14 1.34 -15.33
CA LYS A 32 -8.41 1.15 -16.75
C LYS A 32 -7.72 2.24 -17.55
N ILE A 33 -6.92 1.86 -18.54
CA ILE A 33 -6.27 2.76 -19.47
C ILE A 33 -7.04 2.75 -20.80
N THR A 34 -7.40 3.94 -21.26
CA THR A 34 -8.02 4.17 -22.57
C THR A 34 -7.20 5.15 -23.39
N ASP A 35 -7.35 5.10 -24.71
CA ASP A 35 -6.86 6.16 -25.59
C ASP A 35 -7.75 7.41 -25.53
N GLY A 36 -7.40 8.44 -26.31
CA GLY A 36 -8.17 9.69 -26.39
C GLY A 36 -9.59 9.55 -26.97
N SER A 37 -9.93 8.40 -27.56
CA SER A 37 -11.27 8.07 -28.03
C SER A 37 -12.11 7.32 -26.97
N GLY A 38 -11.51 6.98 -25.83
CA GLY A 38 -12.14 6.15 -24.78
C GLY A 38 -12.04 4.65 -25.06
N THR A 39 -11.32 4.24 -26.11
CA THR A 39 -11.11 2.83 -26.43
C THR A 39 -10.05 2.24 -25.50
N ALA A 40 -10.31 1.06 -24.95
CA ALA A 40 -9.38 0.39 -24.06
C ALA A 40 -8.06 0.07 -24.78
N ILE A 41 -6.93 0.39 -24.15
CA ILE A 41 -5.61 0.02 -24.67
C ILE A 41 -5.37 -1.44 -24.32
N THR A 42 -5.50 -2.35 -25.28
CA THR A 42 -5.31 -3.78 -25.04
C THR A 42 -3.88 -4.23 -25.36
N ASP A 43 -3.39 -5.23 -24.64
CA ASP A 43 -2.29 -6.12 -25.04
C ASP A 43 -0.93 -5.44 -25.27
N ALA A 44 -0.54 -4.56 -24.36
CA ALA A 44 0.81 -4.00 -24.33
C ALA A 44 1.34 -3.90 -22.90
N ASP A 45 2.60 -4.29 -22.71
CA ASP A 45 3.33 -3.94 -21.50
C ASP A 45 3.52 -2.42 -21.47
N ARG A 46 3.27 -1.81 -20.31
CA ARG A 46 3.37 -0.37 -20.10
C ARG A 46 4.27 -0.09 -18.92
N VAL A 47 5.18 0.85 -19.10
CA VAL A 47 5.92 1.43 -17.99
C VAL A 47 5.09 2.59 -17.45
N ILE A 48 4.62 2.47 -16.21
CA ILE A 48 3.81 3.48 -15.53
C ILE A 48 4.54 3.92 -14.27
N ALA A 49 4.67 5.23 -14.10
CA ALA A 49 5.18 5.83 -12.88
C ALA A 49 4.01 6.28 -12.00
N PHE A 50 4.03 5.85 -10.75
CA PHE A 50 3.12 6.25 -9.69
C PHE A 50 3.82 7.22 -8.76
N PHE A 51 3.09 8.22 -8.31
CA PHE A 51 3.60 9.28 -7.45
C PHE A 51 2.60 9.54 -6.34
N ILE A 52 3.11 9.86 -5.15
CA ILE A 52 2.32 10.41 -4.04
C ILE A 52 2.94 11.75 -3.66
N TYR A 53 2.09 12.74 -3.43
CA TYR A 53 2.44 14.10 -3.03
C TYR A 53 1.80 14.45 -1.69
N ASN A 54 2.41 15.38 -0.95
CA ASN A 54 1.83 16.00 0.25
C ASN A 54 1.28 17.41 0.00
N VAL A 55 1.29 17.87 -1.25
CA VAL A 55 0.73 19.15 -1.67
C VAL A 55 -0.06 18.95 -2.96
N GLU A 56 -1.12 19.72 -3.12
CA GLU A 56 -2.05 19.60 -4.26
C GLU A 56 -1.42 20.05 -5.59
N THR A 57 -0.55 21.07 -5.58
CA THR A 57 0.05 21.63 -6.81
C THR A 57 1.50 22.05 -6.61
N GLY A 58 2.33 21.91 -7.66
CA GLY A 58 3.66 22.53 -7.73
C GLY A 58 4.76 21.92 -6.85
N GLY A 59 4.50 20.81 -6.15
CA GLY A 59 5.47 20.09 -5.31
C GLY A 59 6.20 18.95 -6.01
N SER A 60 7.18 18.37 -5.29
CA SER A 60 7.84 17.12 -5.68
C SER A 60 7.17 15.91 -5.03
N PRO A 61 7.19 14.74 -5.67
CA PRO A 61 6.63 13.53 -5.08
C PRO A 61 7.42 13.14 -3.82
N ILE A 62 6.70 12.81 -2.75
CA ILE A 62 7.27 12.27 -1.51
C ILE A 62 7.47 10.76 -1.57
N TRP A 63 6.78 10.10 -2.51
CA TRP A 63 6.98 8.70 -2.84
C TRP A 63 6.79 8.50 -4.35
N ALA A 64 7.57 7.58 -4.92
CA ALA A 64 7.51 7.25 -6.34
C ALA A 64 7.89 5.80 -6.59
N GLU A 65 7.16 5.16 -7.51
CA GLU A 65 7.43 3.81 -7.96
C GLU A 65 7.13 3.69 -9.45
N THR A 66 8.02 3.09 -10.21
CA THR A 66 7.85 2.88 -11.66
C THR A 66 7.79 1.40 -11.94
N LEU A 67 6.67 0.93 -12.50
CA LEU A 67 6.39 -0.48 -12.73
C LEU A 67 6.20 -0.75 -14.22
N SER A 68 6.66 -1.92 -14.67
CA SER A 68 6.27 -2.48 -15.96
C SER A 68 5.04 -3.35 -15.75
N ILE A 69 3.92 -2.97 -16.36
CA ILE A 69 2.59 -3.54 -16.10
C ILE A 69 2.05 -4.17 -17.35
N ASN A 70 1.55 -5.40 -17.23
CA ASN A 70 0.81 -6.05 -18.30
C ASN A 70 -0.66 -5.60 -18.27
N CYS A 71 -1.12 -4.95 -19.35
CA CYS A 71 -2.51 -4.52 -19.46
C CYS A 71 -3.33 -5.51 -20.29
N LYS A 72 -4.46 -5.98 -19.75
CA LYS A 72 -5.39 -6.88 -20.45
C LYS A 72 -6.74 -6.20 -20.59
N ASN A 73 -7.23 -6.03 -21.81
CA ASN A 73 -8.47 -5.29 -22.09
C ASN A 73 -8.48 -3.86 -21.52
N GLY A 74 -7.30 -3.22 -21.46
CA GLY A 74 -7.10 -1.92 -20.83
C GLY A 74 -7.14 -1.94 -19.30
N LEU A 75 -7.33 -3.09 -18.66
CA LEU A 75 -7.33 -3.21 -17.20
C LEU A 75 -5.97 -3.69 -16.72
N PHE A 76 -5.57 -3.19 -15.55
CA PHE A 76 -4.46 -3.74 -14.78
C PHE A 76 -4.75 -3.63 -13.28
N ASP A 77 -4.10 -4.51 -12.54
CA ASP A 77 -4.00 -4.48 -11.08
C ASP A 77 -2.53 -4.61 -10.68
N VAL A 78 -2.10 -3.84 -9.70
CA VAL A 78 -0.74 -3.85 -9.15
C VAL A 78 -0.78 -3.69 -7.64
N GLN A 79 0.27 -4.18 -6.98
CA GLN A 79 0.53 -3.89 -5.57
C GLN A 79 1.62 -2.81 -5.49
N LEU A 80 1.21 -1.57 -5.23
CA LEU A 80 2.12 -0.46 -5.01
C LEU A 80 2.87 -0.68 -3.70
N GLY A 81 4.14 -0.30 -3.67
CA GLY A 81 5.01 -0.46 -2.51
C GLY A 81 5.70 -1.81 -2.41
N GLU A 82 5.54 -2.70 -3.40
CA GLU A 82 6.23 -3.99 -3.43
C GLU A 82 7.75 -3.82 -3.66
N ILE A 83 8.16 -2.86 -4.50
CA ILE A 83 9.58 -2.57 -4.78
C ILE A 83 10.07 -1.45 -3.85
N HIS A 84 9.29 -0.38 -3.71
CA HIS A 84 9.57 0.75 -2.82
C HIS A 84 8.46 0.90 -1.76
N PRO A 85 8.60 0.28 -0.57
CA PRO A 85 7.58 0.32 0.48
C PRO A 85 7.04 1.73 0.76
N ILE A 86 5.72 1.83 0.92
CA ILE A 86 5.05 3.08 1.27
C ILE A 86 5.17 3.29 2.78
N ASP A 87 6.25 3.98 3.19
CA ASP A 87 6.51 4.37 4.59
C ASP A 87 5.93 5.76 4.89
N LEU A 88 4.62 5.92 4.62
CA LEU A 88 3.88 7.14 4.90
C LEU A 88 2.90 6.90 6.06
N PRO A 89 2.76 7.86 6.99
CA PRO A 89 1.90 7.70 8.17
C PRO A 89 0.39 7.78 7.86
N PHE A 90 0.00 8.26 6.68
CA PHE A 90 -1.42 8.46 6.28
C PHE A 90 -2.26 9.23 7.31
N ASN A 91 -1.64 10.18 8.01
CA ASN A 91 -2.26 11.03 9.02
C ASN A 91 -2.58 12.45 8.52
N GLU A 92 -2.36 12.69 7.23
CA GLU A 92 -2.64 13.92 6.52
C GLU A 92 -3.16 13.59 5.11
N GLN A 93 -3.61 14.60 4.39
CA GLN A 93 -4.07 14.42 3.03
C GLN A 93 -2.89 14.28 2.07
N TYR A 94 -2.89 13.19 1.31
CA TYR A 94 -1.99 12.96 0.20
C TYR A 94 -2.75 13.04 -1.14
N TRP A 95 -2.00 13.29 -2.21
CA TRP A 95 -2.47 13.44 -3.58
C TRP A 95 -1.74 12.50 -4.52
#